data_AF-A0A661HYW7-F1
#
_entry.id   AF-A0A661HYW7-F1
#
_cell.length_a   1.000
_cell.length_b   1.000
_cell.length_c   1.000
_cell.angle_alpha   90.00
_cell.angle_beta   90.00
_cell.angle_gamma   90.00
#
_symmetry.space_group_name_H-M   'P 1'
#
loop_
_entity.id
_entity.type
_entity.pdbx_description
1 polymer ?
#
loop_
_entity_poly.entity_id
_entity_poly.type
_entity_poly.pdbx_seq_one_letter_code
_entity_poly.pdbx_strand_id
1 'polypeptide(L)'
;TPEVDTNGMITLKINPSISQPTDPLVEQVVRTMPPNMTRRQMSSVIKVKDGHHAIIGGLITSQTGTKINKVPLLGDLPLFEYAFKHEELINTVIELVLIVTPHIIKNSKDVSLRDLGYKRLNGK
;
A
#
# COMPACT_ATOMS: atom_id res chain seq x y z
N THR A 1 -13.09 -3.88 -15.56
CA THR A 1 -13.57 -4.27 -16.90
C THR A 1 -12.86 -3.44 -17.95
N PRO A 2 -12.24 -4.08 -18.96
CA PRO A 2 -11.65 -3.42 -20.11
C PRO A 2 -12.66 -3.24 -21.26
N GLU A 3 -12.48 -2.18 -22.04
CA GLU A 3 -13.14 -1.92 -23.32
C GLU A 3 -12.12 -1.31 -24.28
N VAL A 4 -12.14 -1.70 -25.55
CA VAL A 4 -11.20 -1.22 -26.57
C VAL A 4 -11.98 -0.47 -27.64
N ASP A 5 -11.61 0.78 -27.91
CA ASP A 5 -12.24 1.57 -28.98
C ASP A 5 -11.57 1.32 -30.35
N THR A 6 -12.18 1.87 -31.42
CA THR A 6 -11.68 1.73 -32.80
C THR A 6 -10.28 2.34 -33.01
N ASN A 7 -9.85 3.23 -32.11
CA ASN A 7 -8.56 3.91 -32.17
C ASN A 7 -7.48 3.16 -31.36
N GLY A 8 -7.81 1.99 -30.80
CA GLY A 8 -6.91 1.19 -29.97
C GLY A 8 -6.67 1.76 -28.58
N MET A 9 -7.52 2.68 -28.12
CA MET A 9 -7.51 3.13 -26.72
C MET A 9 -8.27 2.14 -25.86
N ILE A 10 -7.74 1.91 -24.67
CA ILE A 10 -8.27 0.94 -23.70
C ILE A 10 -8.87 1.72 -22.56
N THR A 11 -10.19 1.62 -22.41
CA THR A 11 -10.92 2.13 -21.25
C THR A 11 -10.97 1.03 -20.19
N LEU A 12 -10.51 1.34 -18.98
CA LEU A 12 -10.49 0.41 -17.85
C LEU A 12 -11.30 0.97 -16.69
N LYS A 13 -12.33 0.23 -16.28
CA LYS A 13 -12.99 0.42 -14.98
C LYS A 13 -12.34 -0.49 -13.94
N ILE A 14 -11.64 0.07 -12.95
CA ILE A 14 -10.78 -0.65 -12.01
C ILE A 14 -11.24 -0.38 -10.58
N ASN A 15 -11.30 -1.44 -9.75
CA ASN A 15 -11.66 -1.33 -8.34
C ASN A 15 -10.68 -2.14 -7.47
N PRO A 16 -9.41 -1.72 -7.30
CA PRO A 16 -8.44 -2.49 -6.53
C PRO A 16 -8.80 -2.48 -5.03
N SER A 17 -8.52 -3.59 -4.36
CA SER A 17 -8.72 -3.75 -2.91
C SER A 17 -7.59 -4.58 -2.33
N ILE A 18 -6.87 -4.02 -1.35
CA ILE A 18 -5.85 -4.73 -0.56
C ILE A 18 -6.28 -4.78 0.90
N SER A 19 -6.07 -5.91 1.57
CA SER A 19 -6.43 -6.14 2.96
C SER A 19 -5.22 -6.65 3.72
N GLN A 20 -4.95 -6.09 4.90
CA GLN A 20 -3.85 -6.47 5.78
C GLN A 20 -4.34 -6.51 7.24
N PRO A 21 -3.89 -7.45 8.08
CA PRO A 21 -4.17 -7.43 9.52
C PRO A 21 -3.63 -6.15 10.16
N THR A 22 -4.41 -5.50 11.02
CA THR A 22 -4.04 -4.27 11.72
C THR A 22 -3.18 -4.55 12.95
N ASP A 23 -3.38 -5.71 13.58
CA ASP A 23 -2.69 -6.07 14.82
C ASP A 23 -1.45 -6.93 14.55
N PRO A 24 -0.32 -6.69 15.25
CA PRO A 24 0.82 -7.60 15.19
C PRO A 24 0.38 -9.01 15.60
N LEU A 25 0.96 -10.01 14.92
CA LEU A 25 0.76 -11.42 15.24
C LEU A 25 1.38 -11.71 16.61
N VAL A 26 0.62 -11.48 17.68
CA VAL A 26 0.98 -11.99 19.01
C VAL A 26 0.80 -13.50 18.95
N GLU A 27 1.91 -14.24 18.85
CA GLU A 27 1.97 -15.69 18.63
C GLU A 27 1.38 -16.54 19.78
N GLN A 28 0.97 -15.92 20.90
CA GLN A 28 0.68 -16.65 22.14
C GLN A 28 -0.75 -16.50 22.69
N VAL A 29 -1.69 -15.90 21.96
CA VAL A 29 -3.09 -15.82 22.41
C VAL A 29 -3.95 -16.72 21.53
N VAL A 30 -4.61 -17.71 22.14
CA VAL A 30 -5.73 -18.44 21.52
C VAL A 30 -6.79 -17.39 21.19
N ARG A 31 -6.89 -16.99 19.91
CA ARG A 31 -7.82 -15.94 19.50
C ARG A 31 -9.24 -16.49 19.45
N THR A 32 -10.14 -15.87 20.18
CA THR A 32 -11.59 -16.13 20.13
C THR A 32 -12.31 -15.32 19.06
N MET A 33 -11.63 -14.36 18.41
CA MET A 33 -12.20 -13.45 17.41
C MET A 33 -11.19 -13.17 16.28
N PRO A 34 -11.63 -13.02 15.00
CA PRO A 34 -10.74 -12.68 13.88
C PRO A 34 -10.02 -11.33 14.09
N PRO A 35 -8.81 -11.16 13.51
CA PRO A 35 -8.04 -9.93 13.68
C PRO A 35 -8.70 -8.76 12.96
N ASN A 36 -8.45 -7.55 13.48
CA ASN A 36 -8.80 -6.33 12.77
C ASN A 36 -8.11 -6.29 11.41
N MET A 37 -8.83 -5.85 10.38
CA MET A 37 -8.32 -5.77 9.01
C MET A 37 -8.35 -4.32 8.54
N THR A 38 -7.20 -3.83 8.11
CA THR A 38 -7.11 -2.57 7.38
C THR A 38 -7.31 -2.87 5.90
N ARG A 39 -8.36 -2.31 5.32
CA ARG A 39 -8.66 -2.44 3.89
C ARG A 39 -8.39 -1.11 3.18
N ARG A 40 -7.65 -1.15 2.07
CA ARG A 40 -7.47 0.00 1.17
C ARG A 40 -8.16 -0.32 -0.15
N GLN A 41 -9.12 0.52 -0.55
CA GLN A 41 -9.92 0.35 -1.76
C GLN A 41 -9.89 1.63 -2.58
N MET A 42 -10.00 1.49 -3.90
CA MET A 42 -10.12 2.60 -4.83
C MET A 42 -11.09 2.21 -5.95
N SER A 43 -11.71 3.19 -6.60
CA SER A 43 -12.50 3.01 -7.81
C SER A 43 -12.08 4.07 -8.82
N SER A 44 -11.70 3.67 -10.02
CA SER A 44 -11.20 4.58 -11.05
C SER A 44 -11.60 4.12 -12.45
N VAL A 45 -11.80 5.08 -13.35
CA VAL A 45 -12.01 4.84 -14.78
C VAL A 45 -10.92 5.58 -15.53
N ILE A 46 -10.09 4.83 -16.27
CA ILE A 46 -8.98 5.41 -17.04
C ILE A 46 -9.10 5.05 -18.51
N LYS A 47 -8.55 5.90 -19.38
CA LYS A 47 -8.40 5.64 -20.82
C LYS A 47 -6.93 5.77 -21.17
N VAL A 48 -6.32 4.69 -21.65
CA VAL A 48 -4.87 4.59 -21.88
C VAL A 48 -4.59 3.79 -23.16
N LYS A 49 -3.44 4.03 -23.79
CA LYS A 49 -3.01 3.26 -24.96
C LYS A 49 -2.47 1.89 -24.56
N ASP A 50 -2.52 0.96 -25.51
CA ASP A 50 -1.86 -0.34 -25.40
C ASP A 50 -0.37 -0.17 -25.02
N GLY A 51 0.08 -0.93 -24.01
CA GLY A 51 1.45 -0.92 -23.50
C GLY A 51 1.88 0.34 -22.74
N HIS A 52 1.01 1.35 -22.57
CA HIS A 52 1.37 2.58 -21.87
C HIS A 52 1.04 2.49 -20.37
N HIS A 53 1.90 3.10 -19.54
CA HIS A 53 1.67 3.21 -18.10
C HIS A 53 0.67 4.33 -17.81
N ALA A 54 -0.34 4.01 -16.99
CA ALA A 54 -1.21 5.01 -16.39
C ALA A 54 -1.09 4.93 -14.86
N ILE A 55 -0.82 6.08 -14.24
CA ILE A 55 -0.92 6.23 -12.78
C ILE A 55 -2.40 6.48 -12.47
N ILE A 56 -3.02 5.55 -11.75
CA ILE A 56 -4.46 5.61 -11.46
C ILE A 56 -4.76 6.19 -10.08
N GLY A 57 -3.73 6.33 -9.24
CA GLY A 57 -3.81 6.99 -7.95
C GLY A 57 -2.61 6.69 -7.05
N GLY A 58 -2.63 7.30 -5.86
CA GLY A 58 -1.65 7.06 -4.81
C GLY A 58 -2.12 7.62 -3.46
N LEU A 59 -1.46 7.19 -2.40
CA LEU A 59 -1.65 7.66 -1.04
C LEU A 59 -0.29 7.91 -0.41
N ILE A 60 -0.06 9.13 0.06
CA ILE A 60 1.10 9.48 0.87
C ILE A 60 0.60 9.66 2.30
N THR A 61 1.10 8.86 3.22
CA THR A 61 0.79 8.95 4.65
C THR A 61 2.05 9.38 5.39
N SER A 62 1.97 10.50 6.10
CA SER A 62 3.02 10.95 7.02
C SER A 62 2.52 10.82 8.45
N GLN A 63 3.30 10.16 9.30
CA GLN A 63 3.06 10.08 10.74
C GLN A 63 4.25 10.69 11.45
N THR A 64 3.98 11.73 12.23
CA THR A 64 4.96 12.36 13.12
C THR A 64 4.58 12.00 14.56
N GLY A 65 5.58 11.58 15.34
CA GLY A 65 5.41 11.27 16.76
C GLY A 65 6.61 11.80 17.54
N THR A 66 6.36 12.27 18.75
CA THR A 66 7.43 12.64 19.67
C THR A 66 7.37 11.71 20.87
N LYS A 67 8.45 10.99 21.13
CA LYS A 67 8.58 10.14 22.30
C LYS A 67 9.47 10.86 23.31
N ILE A 68 8.91 11.16 24.48
CA ILE A 68 9.60 11.89 25.53
C ILE A 68 9.82 10.94 26.70
N ASN A 69 11.08 10.66 27.00
CA ASN A 69 11.50 9.95 28.21
C ASN A 69 12.10 10.96 29.17
N LYS A 70 11.53 11.13 30.36
CA LYS A 70 12.04 12.08 31.35
C LYS A 70 12.04 11.49 32.75
N VAL A 71 12.97 11.95 33.58
CA VAL A 71 12.97 11.63 35.02
C VAL A 71 11.83 12.43 35.67
N PRO A 72 10.89 11.81 36.40
CA PRO A 72 9.84 12.54 37.12
C PRO A 72 10.46 13.60 38.05
N LEU A 73 9.79 14.75 38.20
CA LEU A 73 10.24 15.91 38.99
C LEU A 73 11.42 16.70 38.36
N LEU A 74 12.52 16.04 38.00
CA LEU A 74 13.73 16.71 37.49
C LEU A 74 13.63 17.11 36.01
N GLY A 75 12.93 16.31 35.21
CA GLY A 75 12.71 16.55 33.79
C GLY A 75 11.67 17.62 33.48
N ASP A 76 11.10 18.27 34.49
CA ASP A 76 10.15 19.39 34.37
C ASP A 76 10.76 20.74 34.80
N LEU A 77 12.04 20.75 35.20
CA LEU A 77 12.72 21.96 35.66
C LEU A 77 13.17 22.83 34.47
N PRO A 78 12.69 24.09 34.33
CA PRO A 78 12.90 24.91 33.13
C PRO A 78 14.36 25.29 32.81
N LEU A 79 15.29 25.08 33.74
CA LEU A 79 16.73 25.36 33.56
C LEU A 79 17.57 24.10 33.32
N PHE A 80 17.11 22.93 33.79
CA PHE A 80 17.85 21.67 33.71
C PHE A 80 17.08 20.59 32.94
N GLU A 81 15.96 20.96 32.32
CA GLU A 81 15.04 20.07 31.62
C GLU A 81 15.79 19.14 30.67
N TYR A 82 16.63 19.70 29.80
CA TYR A 82 17.40 19.00 28.77
C TYR A 82 18.45 18.00 29.31
N ALA A 83 18.87 18.13 30.58
CA ALA A 83 19.79 17.18 31.20
C ALA A 83 19.07 15.92 31.74
N PHE A 84 17.76 16.02 31.99
CA PHE A 84 16.94 14.96 32.59
C PHE A 84 15.77 14.49 31.70
N LYS A 85 15.66 15.04 30.48
CA LYS A 85 14.74 14.58 29.43
C LYS A 85 15.49 14.13 28.18
N HIS A 86 14.93 13.15 27.50
CA HIS A 86 15.34 12.70 26.19
C HIS A 86 14.11 12.73 25.27
N GLU A 87 14.19 13.49 24.19
CA GLU A 87 13.14 13.61 23.19
C GLU A 87 13.59 12.91 21.91
N GLU A 88 12.75 12.01 21.40
CA GLU A 88 12.95 11.30 20.15
C GLU A 88 11.84 11.70 19.17
N LEU A 89 12.22 12.32 18.06
CA LEU A 89 11.33 12.65 16.94
C LEU A 89 11.26 11.46 15.99
N ILE A 90 10.07 10.89 15.84
CA ILE A 90 9.78 9.74 14.99
C ILE A 90 8.98 10.24 13.78
N ASN A 91 9.57 10.14 12.59
CA ASN A 91 8.93 10.52 11.33
C ASN A 91 8.79 9.28 10.44
N THR A 92 7.57 8.87 10.14
CA THR A 92 7.27 7.72 9.27
C THR A 92 6.51 8.20 8.03
N VAL A 93 7.08 7.96 6.84
CA VAL A 93 6.45 8.27 5.56
C VAL A 93 6.16 6.96 4.82
N ILE A 94 4.91 6.78 4.41
CA ILE A 94 4.43 5.61 3.66
C ILE A 94 3.84 6.09 2.34
N GLU A 95 4.40 5.63 1.24
CA GLU A 95 3.93 5.96 -0.12
C GLU A 95 3.33 4.72 -0.79
N LEU A 96 2.11 4.85 -1.28
CA LEU A 96 1.44 3.84 -2.10
C LEU A 96 1.13 4.46 -3.46
N VAL A 97 1.57 3.82 -4.54
CA VAL A 97 1.27 4.23 -5.92
C VAL A 97 0.68 3.06 -6.68
N LEU A 98 -0.41 3.31 -7.40
CA LEU A 98 -1.08 2.32 -8.25
C LEU A 98 -0.82 2.65 -9.71
N ILE A 99 -0.12 1.75 -10.40
CA ILE A 99 0.23 1.86 -11.81
C ILE A 99 -0.42 0.70 -12.56
N VAL A 100 -0.99 1.00 -13.72
CA VAL A 100 -1.60 0.01 -14.61
C VAL A 100 -1.01 0.12 -16.01
N THR A 101 -0.71 -1.03 -16.60
CA THR A 101 -0.24 -1.17 -17.97
C THR A 101 -1.11 -2.20 -18.67
N PRO A 102 -2.07 -1.79 -19.50
CA PRO A 102 -2.87 -2.73 -20.26
C PRO A 102 -2.14 -3.23 -21.51
N HIS A 103 -2.45 -4.47 -21.89
CA HIS A 103 -1.96 -5.09 -23.11
C HIS A 103 -3.12 -5.69 -23.92
N ILE A 104 -3.22 -5.35 -25.21
CA ILE A 104 -4.17 -5.95 -26.15
C ILE A 104 -3.55 -7.22 -26.73
N ILE A 105 -4.17 -8.36 -26.46
CA ILE A 105 -3.73 -9.64 -27.01
C ILE A 105 -4.48 -9.88 -28.33
N LYS A 106 -3.76 -9.85 -29.45
CA LYS A 106 -4.28 -10.24 -30.77
C LYS A 106 -3.84 -11.69 -31.04
N ASN A 107 -4.80 -12.58 -31.27
CA ASN A 107 -4.53 -14.02 -31.31
C ASN A 107 -3.72 -14.44 -32.57
N SER A 108 -2.61 -15.16 -32.39
CA SER A 108 -2.13 -16.27 -33.25
C SER A 108 -0.69 -16.71 -32.88
N LYS A 109 -0.51 -17.22 -31.65
CA LYS A 109 0.43 -18.28 -31.25
C LYS A 109 0.64 -18.24 -29.74
N ASP A 110 0.41 -19.40 -29.10
CA ASP A 110 0.84 -19.79 -27.75
C ASP A 110 1.05 -18.66 -26.74
N VAL A 111 -0.05 -18.06 -26.28
CA VAL A 111 -0.01 -17.19 -25.09
C VAL A 111 0.28 -18.09 -23.88
N SER A 112 1.48 -18.00 -23.32
CA SER A 112 1.83 -18.78 -22.14
C SER A 112 1.31 -18.10 -20.87
N LEU A 113 1.05 -18.87 -19.81
CA LEU A 113 0.63 -18.34 -18.51
C LEU A 113 1.65 -17.33 -17.94
N ARG A 114 2.93 -17.44 -18.32
CA ARG A 114 3.99 -16.50 -17.93
C ARG A 114 3.81 -15.14 -18.62
N ASP A 115 3.36 -15.13 -19.87
CA ASP A 115 3.11 -13.91 -20.64
C ASP A 115 1.90 -13.13 -20.11
N LEU A 116 0.99 -13.83 -19.41
CA LEU A 116 -0.15 -13.25 -18.70
C LEU A 116 0.19 -12.77 -17.28
N GLY A 117 1.48 -12.81 -16.89
CA GLY A 117 1.93 -12.36 -15.58
C GLY A 117 1.71 -13.36 -14.45
N TYR A 118 1.26 -14.59 -14.73
CA TYR A 118 1.16 -15.63 -13.69
C TYR A 118 2.53 -16.22 -13.41
N LYS A 119 3.13 -15.81 -12.29
CA LYS A 119 4.27 -16.49 -11.70
C LYS A 119 3.73 -17.71 -10.95
N ARG A 120 4.19 -18.93 -11.28
CA ARG A 120 3.86 -20.12 -10.48
C ARG A 120 4.20 -19.81 -9.02
N LEU A 121 3.19 -19.78 -8.17
CA LEU A 121 3.39 -19.79 -6.72
C LEU A 121 3.86 -21.21 -6.41
N ASN A 122 5.17 -21.39 -6.26
CA ASN A 122 5.71 -22.65 -5.78
C ASN A 122 5.15 -22.87 -4.37
N GLY A 123 4.28 -23.86 -4.25
CA GLY A 123 3.96 -24.48 -2.97
C GLY A 123 5.22 -25.12 -2.40
N LYS A 124 5.53 -24.75 -1.17
CA LYS A 124 6.15 -25.68 -0.23
C LYS A 124 5.02 -26.40 0.49
#